data_AF-A0A1B9MCA9-F1
#
_entry.id   AF-A0A1B9MCA9-F1
#
_cell.length_a   1.000
_cell.length_b   1.000
_cell.length_c   1.000
_cell.angle_alpha   90.00
_cell.angle_beta   90.00
_cell.angle_gamma   90.00
#
_symmetry.space_group_name_H-M   'P 1'
#
loop_
_entity.id
_entity.type
_entity.pdbx_description
1 polymer ?
#
loop_
_entity_poly.entity_id
_entity_poly.type
_entity_poly.pdbx_seq_one_letter_code
_entity_poly.pdbx_strand_id
1 'polypeptide(L)'
;MRLTLAGPTLKRCSNLFQTNLWQGSKLIAETDNDKHWQSYLYEPDSYRPLALVHGNAQQDNIKLYWYQNDHLGTPIALTGSLGDTLYECQYNAYGQIIDETWYVHTF
;
A
#
# COMPACT_ATOMS: atom_id res chain seq x y z
N MET A 1 -35.34 -0.70 12.33
CA MET A 1 -34.31 -1.24 13.24
C MET A 1 -32.98 -1.22 12.49
N ARG A 2 -32.12 -0.24 12.75
CA ARG A 2 -30.83 -0.07 12.06
C ARG A 2 -29.76 -0.74 12.92
N LEU A 3 -29.28 -1.90 12.51
CA LEU A 3 -28.14 -2.56 13.14
C LEU A 3 -26.90 -1.75 12.75
N THR A 4 -26.39 -0.94 13.67
CA THR A 4 -25.04 -0.39 13.54
C THR A 4 -24.10 -1.56 13.78
N LEU A 5 -23.60 -2.20 12.72
CA LEU A 5 -22.42 -3.07 12.87
C LEU A 5 -21.34 -2.20 13.50
N ALA A 6 -20.79 -2.64 14.63
CA ALA A 6 -19.62 -2.00 15.20
C ALA A 6 -18.59 -1.84 14.07
N GLY A 7 -18.12 -0.61 13.84
CA GLY A 7 -17.13 -0.34 12.80
C GLY A 7 -15.91 -1.25 12.98
N PRO A 8 -15.13 -1.50 11.91
CA PRO A 8 -14.00 -2.41 11.98
C PRO A 8 -12.99 -1.99 13.06
N THR A 9 -12.58 -2.94 13.89
CA THR A 9 -11.66 -2.71 15.02
C THR A 9 -10.29 -2.26 14.52
N LEU A 10 -9.76 -1.20 15.14
CA LEU A 10 -8.37 -0.75 14.92
C LEU A 10 -7.42 -1.48 15.87
N LYS A 11 -6.29 -1.98 15.36
CA LYS A 11 -5.24 -2.64 16.13
C LYS A 11 -3.88 -2.02 15.80
N ARG A 12 -3.18 -1.51 16.82
CA ARG A 12 -1.78 -1.08 16.72
C ARG A 12 -0.86 -2.23 17.13
N CYS A 13 0.17 -2.49 16.34
CA CYS A 13 1.23 -3.45 16.63
C CYS A 13 2.58 -2.75 16.44
N SER A 14 3.39 -2.68 17.48
CA SER A 14 4.67 -1.97 17.46
C SER A 14 5.79 -2.87 17.95
N ASN A 15 6.94 -2.83 17.28
CA ASN A 15 8.20 -3.36 17.79
C ASN A 15 9.22 -2.20 17.92
N LEU A 16 10.50 -2.52 18.16
CA LEU A 16 11.54 -1.52 18.35
C LEU A 16 11.80 -0.63 17.12
N PHE A 17 11.41 -1.08 15.92
CA PHE A 17 11.75 -0.43 14.66
C PHE A 17 10.55 -0.06 13.80
N GLN A 18 9.42 -0.74 13.95
CA GLN A 18 8.26 -0.61 13.08
C GLN A 18 6.98 -0.55 13.90
N THR A 19 6.09 0.37 13.53
CA THR A 19 4.72 0.44 14.03
C THR A 19 3.74 0.26 12.89
N ASN A 20 2.82 -0.71 13.05
CA ASN A 20 1.80 -1.07 12.08
C ASN A 20 0.41 -0.80 12.66
N LEU A 21 -0.45 -0.17 11.87
CA LEU A 21 -1.85 0.10 12.19
C LEU A 21 -2.76 -0.70 11.28
N TRP A 22 -3.62 -1.51 11.88
CA TRP A 22 -4.52 -2.41 11.18
C TRP A 22 -5.97 -2.03 11.41
N GLN A 23 -6.80 -2.14 10.38
CA GLN A 23 -8.25 -2.08 10.45
C GLN A 23 -8.82 -3.44 10.02
N GLY A 24 -9.29 -4.23 10.99
CA GLY A 24 -9.59 -5.65 10.75
C GLY A 24 -8.35 -6.39 10.24
N SER A 25 -8.40 -6.90 9.01
CA SER A 25 -7.28 -7.57 8.33
C SER A 25 -6.55 -6.71 7.29
N LYS A 26 -6.81 -5.40 7.23
CA LYS A 26 -6.13 -4.46 6.32
C LYS A 26 -5.06 -3.67 7.08
N LEU A 27 -3.85 -3.61 6.54
CA LEU A 27 -2.80 -2.71 7.03
C LEU A 27 -3.08 -1.32 6.46
N ILE A 28 -3.45 -0.36 7.29
CA ILE A 28 -3.84 0.98 6.81
C ILE A 28 -2.71 2.00 6.94
N ALA A 29 -1.76 1.78 7.83
CA ALA A 29 -0.56 2.59 7.93
C ALA A 29 0.60 1.82 8.58
N GLU A 30 1.82 2.17 8.20
CA GLU A 30 3.03 1.75 8.88
C GLU A 30 4.06 2.88 8.98
N THR A 31 4.96 2.77 9.95
CA THR A 31 6.10 3.68 10.09
C THR A 31 7.34 2.94 10.56
N ASP A 32 8.49 3.32 10.00
CA ASP A 32 9.83 2.85 10.38
C ASP A 32 10.53 3.94 11.20
N ASN A 33 10.71 3.68 12.50
CA ASN A 33 11.45 4.53 13.46
C ASN A 33 11.13 6.04 13.37
N ASP A 34 9.87 6.38 13.10
CA ASP A 34 9.41 7.76 12.87
C ASP A 34 10.16 8.50 11.75
N LYS A 35 10.88 7.80 10.86
CA LYS A 35 11.57 8.37 9.70
C LYS A 35 10.73 8.29 8.44
N HIS A 36 10.23 7.10 8.14
CA HIS A 36 9.37 6.86 6.98
C HIS A 36 7.99 6.46 7.47
N TRP A 37 6.96 6.96 6.80
CA TRP A 37 5.59 6.55 7.05
C TRP A 37 4.89 6.26 5.74
N GLN A 38 4.04 5.25 5.79
CA GLN A 38 3.27 4.76 4.65
C GLN A 38 1.82 4.61 5.07
N SER A 39 0.91 4.93 4.16
CA SER A 39 -0.53 4.74 4.36
C SER A 39 -1.13 4.09 3.13
N TYR A 40 -1.93 3.05 3.34
CA TYR A 40 -2.51 2.24 2.29
C TYR A 40 -4.00 2.51 2.20
N LEU A 41 -4.45 2.78 0.97
CA LEU A 41 -5.87 2.91 0.65
C LEU A 41 -6.30 1.65 -0.09
N TYR A 42 -7.52 1.21 0.20
CA TYR A 42 -8.12 0.03 -0.41
C TYR A 42 -9.42 0.40 -1.10
N GLU A 43 -9.80 -0.38 -2.09
CA GLU A 43 -11.14 -0.30 -2.66
C GLU A 43 -12.23 -0.54 -1.59
N PRO A 44 -13.42 0.07 -1.73
CA PRO A 44 -14.55 -0.17 -0.83
C PRO A 44 -14.87 -1.66 -0.72
N ASP A 45 -15.08 -2.14 0.52
CA ASP A 45 -15.46 -3.53 0.82
C ASP A 45 -14.53 -4.61 0.23
N SER A 46 -13.28 -4.27 -0.10
CA SER A 46 -12.33 -5.15 -0.78
C SER A 46 -10.94 -5.12 -0.13
N TYR A 47 -10.14 -6.15 -0.36
CA TYR A 47 -8.73 -6.22 0.05
C TYR A 47 -7.77 -5.69 -1.03
N ARG A 48 -8.31 -5.21 -2.15
CA ARG A 48 -7.56 -4.66 -3.27
C ARG A 48 -6.92 -3.34 -2.89
N PRO A 49 -5.59 -3.24 -2.89
CA PRO A 49 -4.93 -1.97 -2.63
C PRO A 49 -5.17 -1.04 -3.81
N LEU A 50 -5.53 0.20 -3.51
CA LEU A 50 -5.83 1.22 -4.51
C LEU A 50 -4.67 2.19 -4.64
N ALA A 51 -4.18 2.71 -3.50
CA ALA A 51 -3.13 3.71 -3.48
C ALA A 51 -2.22 3.54 -2.26
N LEU A 52 -0.99 4.03 -2.41
CA LEU A 52 0.01 4.14 -1.36
C LEU A 52 0.44 5.60 -1.26
N VAL A 53 0.33 6.15 -0.06
CA VAL A 53 0.93 7.44 0.30
C VAL A 53 2.18 7.15 1.11
N HIS A 54 3.32 7.68 0.68
CA HIS A 54 4.59 7.56 1.39
C HIS A 54 5.13 8.95 1.69
N GLY A 55 5.51 9.19 2.93
CA GLY A 55 6.26 10.38 3.32
C GLY A 55 7.47 10.06 4.19
N ASN A 56 8.37 11.03 4.29
CA ASN A 56 9.50 11.00 5.21
C ASN A 56 9.29 12.09 6.26
N ALA A 57 9.41 11.80 7.55
CA ALA A 57 9.18 12.78 8.61
C ALA A 57 10.22 13.92 8.61
N GLN A 58 11.40 13.70 8.01
CA GLN A 58 12.49 14.67 7.95
C GLN A 58 12.47 15.52 6.67
N GLN A 59 11.66 15.14 5.68
CA GLN A 59 11.58 15.82 4.39
C GLN A 59 10.11 16.12 4.10
N ASP A 60 9.78 17.31 3.63
CA ASP A 60 8.41 17.64 3.22
C ASP A 60 8.12 17.07 1.82
N ASN A 61 8.32 15.76 1.63
CA ASN A 61 8.12 15.06 0.38
C ASN A 61 7.10 13.92 0.52
N ILE A 62 5.85 14.22 0.21
CA ILE A 62 4.80 13.23 0.14
C ILE A 62 4.72 12.71 -1.30
N LYS A 63 4.83 11.39 -1.47
CA LYS A 63 4.67 10.71 -2.75
C LYS A 63 3.40 9.88 -2.75
N LEU A 64 2.62 10.02 -3.80
CA LEU A 64 1.41 9.23 -4.05
C LEU A 64 1.68 8.24 -5.17
N TYR A 65 1.29 7.00 -4.94
CA TYR A 65 1.40 5.90 -5.88
C TYR A 65 0.05 5.19 -6.04
N TRP A 66 -0.21 4.71 -7.25
CA TRP A 66 -1.42 3.96 -7.60
C TRP A 66 -1.07 2.53 -7.95
N TYR A 67 -1.76 1.58 -7.34
CA TYR A 67 -1.60 0.16 -7.67
C TYR A 67 -2.45 -0.18 -8.88
N GLN A 68 -1.83 -0.83 -9.88
CA GLN A 68 -2.57 -1.53 -10.92
C GLN A 68 -2.66 -2.99 -10.49
N ASN A 69 -3.88 -3.48 -10.33
CA ASN A 69 -4.14 -4.83 -9.87
C ASN A 69 -4.62 -5.72 -11.01
N ASP A 70 -4.32 -7.01 -10.91
CA ASP A 70 -4.92 -8.02 -11.78
C ASP A 70 -6.41 -8.25 -11.45
N HIS A 71 -7.03 -9.18 -12.17
CA HIS A 71 -8.43 -9.54 -11.98
C HIS A 71 -8.73 -10.18 -10.61
N LEU A 72 -7.73 -10.65 -9.85
CA LEU A 72 -7.86 -11.19 -8.49
C LEU A 72 -7.63 -10.13 -7.42
N GLY A 73 -6.98 -9.03 -7.76
CA GLY A 73 -6.61 -7.97 -6.82
C GLY A 73 -5.13 -7.97 -6.42
N THR A 74 -4.31 -8.75 -7.11
CA THR A 74 -2.86 -8.81 -6.90
C THR A 74 -2.20 -7.63 -7.63
N PRO A 75 -1.40 -6.79 -6.95
CA PRO A 75 -0.71 -5.69 -7.61
C PRO A 75 0.29 -6.21 -8.64
N ILE A 76 0.19 -5.73 -9.88
CA ILE A 76 1.10 -6.06 -10.99
C ILE A 76 1.90 -4.85 -11.48
N ALA A 77 1.47 -3.63 -11.15
CA ALA A 77 2.23 -2.42 -11.46
C ALA A 77 2.00 -1.32 -10.41
N LEU A 78 2.93 -0.37 -10.39
CA LEU A 78 2.86 0.83 -9.57
C LEU A 78 3.03 2.06 -10.46
N THR A 79 2.07 2.97 -10.42
CA THR A 79 2.11 4.23 -11.16
C THR A 79 2.37 5.40 -10.20
N GLY A 80 3.25 6.32 -10.58
CA GLY A 80 3.50 7.55 -9.85
C GLY A 80 2.37 8.56 -9.99
N SER A 81 2.44 9.66 -9.23
CA SER A 81 1.46 10.74 -9.25
C SER A 81 1.33 11.46 -10.61
N LEU A 82 2.36 11.40 -11.45
CA LEU A 82 2.38 11.99 -12.79
C LEU A 82 1.84 11.05 -13.88
N GLY A 83 1.48 9.81 -13.53
CA GLY A 83 1.03 8.81 -14.49
C GLY A 83 2.14 7.90 -15.05
N ASP A 84 3.40 8.13 -14.65
CA ASP A 84 4.52 7.28 -15.06
C ASP A 84 4.49 5.94 -14.34
N THR A 85 4.77 4.85 -15.06
CA THR A 85 4.94 3.53 -14.46
C THR A 85 6.31 3.43 -13.78
N LEU A 86 6.32 3.10 -12.49
CA LEU A 86 7.52 3.00 -11.65
C LEU A 86 7.97 1.56 -11.43
N TYR A 87 7.01 0.63 -11.48
CA TYR A 87 7.23 -0.79 -11.26
C TYR A 87 6.22 -1.59 -12.06
N GLU A 88 6.65 -2.72 -12.62
CA GLU A 88 5.79 -3.75 -13.19
C GLU A 88 6.33 -5.13 -12.82
N CYS A 89 5.43 -6.10 -12.66
CA CYS A 89 5.79 -7.49 -12.46
C CYS A 89 4.76 -8.45 -13.04
N GLN A 90 5.19 -9.70 -13.21
CA GLN A 90 4.35 -10.80 -13.64
C GLN A 90 4.46 -11.94 -12.64
N TYR A 91 3.33 -12.60 -12.39
CA TYR A 91 3.24 -13.75 -11.49
C TYR A 91 2.92 -15.03 -12.26
N ASN A 92 3.43 -16.16 -11.77
CA ASN A 92 2.91 -17.46 -12.19
C ASN A 92 1.59 -17.79 -11.47
N ALA A 93 0.97 -18.93 -11.82
CA ALA A 93 -0.29 -19.38 -11.22
C ALA A 93 -0.21 -19.67 -9.70
N TYR A 94 0.99 -19.77 -9.13
CA TYR A 94 1.22 -19.97 -7.70
C TYR A 94 1.55 -18.66 -6.96
N GLY A 95 1.46 -17.51 -7.63
CA GLY A 95 1.72 -16.20 -7.04
C GLY A 95 3.21 -15.86 -6.85
N GLN A 96 4.11 -16.57 -7.54
CA GLN A 96 5.54 -16.27 -7.53
C GLN A 96 5.88 -15.30 -8.67
N ILE A 97 6.71 -14.30 -8.39
CA ILE A 97 7.21 -13.36 -9.40
C ILE A 97 8.07 -14.14 -10.40
N ILE A 98 7.74 -14.04 -11.68
CA ILE A 98 8.52 -14.62 -12.79
C ILE A 98 9.34 -13.56 -13.53
N ASP A 99 8.87 -12.30 -13.49
CA ASP A 99 9.53 -11.16 -14.10
C ASP A 99 9.15 -9.89 -13.32
N GLU A 100 10.11 -8.99 -13.15
CA GLU A 100 9.86 -7.67 -12.57
C GLU A 100 10.81 -6.62 -13.14
N THR A 101 10.30 -5.41 -13.31
CA THR A 101 11.06 -4.27 -13.84
C THR A 101 10.80 -3.04 -12.99
N TRP A 102 11.88 -2.39 -12.58
CA TRP A 102 11.85 -1.09 -11.91
C TRP A 102 12.25 0.01 -12.89
N TYR A 103 11.41 1.04 -12.99
CA TYR A 103 11.67 2.20 -13.83
C TYR A 103 12.27 3.30 -12.96
N VAL A 104 13.57 3.51 -13.09
CA VAL A 104 14.28 4.60 -12.40
C VAL A 104 14.09 5.87 -13.20
N HIS A 105 13.23 6.77 -12.74
CA HIS A 105 13.22 8.14 -13.24
C HIS A 105 14.35 8.92 -12.57
N THR A 106 15.40 9.21 -13.34
CA THR A 106 16.40 10.22 -13.00
C THR A 106 15.74 11.58 -13.15
N PHE A 107 15.51 12.28 -12.04
CA PHE A 107 15.27 13.73 -12.06
C PHE A 107 16.58 14.43 -11.72
#